data_AF-A0A3D2SVE0-F1
#
_entry.id   AF-A0A3D2SVE0-F1
#
_cell.length_a   1.000
_cell.length_b   1.000
_cell.length_c   1.000
_cell.angle_alpha   90.00
_cell.angle_beta   90.00
_cell.angle_gamma   90.00
#
_symmetry.space_group_name_H-M   'P 1'
#
loop_
_entity.id
_entity.type
_entity.pdbx_description
1 polymer ?
#
loop_
_entity_poly.entity_id
_entity_poly.type
_entity_poly.pdbx_seq_one_letter_code
_entity_poly.pdbx_strand_id
1 'polypeptide(L)' 'GVKGAVAAGMQAIGYIGASHAPYTGEDYKDRLMDAGADVVIDDHLSLMDVLR' A
#
# COMPACT_ATOMS: atom_id res chain seq x y z
N GLY A 1 -6.86 -6.08 5.04
CA GLY A 1 -5.92 -4.95 5.22
C GLY A 1 -4.52 -5.48 5.42
N VAL A 2 -3.47 -4.66 5.24
CA VAL A 2 -2.05 -5.06 5.19
C VAL A 2 -1.66 -6.07 6.29
N LYS A 3 -1.89 -5.76 7.57
CA LYS A 3 -1.55 -6.66 8.70
C LYS A 3 -2.16 -8.06 8.59
N GLY A 4 -3.36 -8.17 8.02
CA GLY A 4 -4.01 -9.46 7.79
C GLY A 4 -3.39 -10.25 6.64
N ALA A 5 -2.95 -9.58 5.57
CA ALA A 5 -2.21 -10.21 4.47
C ALA A 5 -0.85 -10.72 4.95
N VAL A 6 -0.13 -9.89 5.72
CA VAL A 6 1.15 -10.27 6.34
C VAL A 6 0.97 -11.47 7.28
N ALA A 7 -0.06 -11.46 8.14
CA ALA A 7 -0.34 -12.59 9.03
C ALA A 7 -0.71 -13.89 8.27
N ALA A 8 -1.22 -13.78 7.04
CA ALA A 8 -1.50 -14.89 6.16
C ALA A 8 -0.29 -15.34 5.32
N GLY A 9 0.89 -14.72 5.50
CA GLY A 9 2.09 -15.00 4.72
C GLY A 9 2.00 -14.53 3.25
N MET A 10 1.12 -13.56 2.96
CA MET A 10 0.97 -12.97 1.64
C MET A 10 1.83 -11.73 1.49
N GLN A 11 2.22 -11.42 0.24
CA GLN A 11 2.71 -10.08 -0.10
C GLN A 11 1.56 -9.06 -0.05
N ALA A 12 1.86 -7.85 0.38
CA ALA A 12 0.91 -6.78 0.57
C ALA A 12 1.35 -5.51 -0.17
N ILE A 13 0.52 -5.08 -1.12
CA ILE A 13 0.68 -3.82 -1.85
C ILE A 13 -0.27 -2.79 -1.23
N GLY A 14 0.28 -1.69 -0.71
CA GLY A 14 -0.49 -0.54 -0.23
C GLY A 14 -0.94 0.36 -1.38
N TYR A 15 -2.13 0.95 -1.26
CA TYR A 15 -2.68 1.87 -2.28
C TYR A 15 -3.15 3.16 -1.62
N ILE A 16 -2.64 4.31 -2.09
CA ILE A 16 -3.00 5.65 -1.60
C ILE A 16 -3.61 6.56 -2.69
N GLY A 17 -3.83 6.04 -3.90
CA GLY A 17 -4.40 6.79 -5.02
C GLY A 17 -5.91 7.04 -4.99
N ALA A 18 -6.59 6.63 -3.92
CA ALA A 18 -8.04 6.84 -3.79
C ALA A 18 -8.36 8.29 -3.39
N SER A 19 -9.45 8.85 -3.92
CA SER A 19 -9.88 10.23 -3.62
C SER A 19 -10.20 10.52 -2.14
N HIS A 20 -10.35 9.47 -1.33
CA HIS A 20 -10.59 9.55 0.11
C HIS A 20 -9.31 9.27 0.94
N ALA A 21 -8.15 9.06 0.30
CA ALA A 21 -6.89 9.05 1.03
C ALA A 21 -6.65 10.46 1.60
N PRO A 22 -6.34 10.61 2.89
CA PRO A 22 -6.09 11.93 3.47
C PRO A 22 -4.94 12.62 2.73
N TYR A 23 -5.12 13.90 2.41
CA TYR A 23 -4.21 14.74 1.60
C TYR A 23 -2.78 14.87 2.16
N THR A 24 -2.53 14.39 3.38
CA THR A 24 -1.17 14.24 3.94
C THR A 24 -0.60 12.89 3.50
N GLY A 25 -0.32 12.75 2.19
CA GLY A 25 0.11 11.49 1.56
C GLY A 25 1.35 10.84 2.19
N GLU A 26 2.19 11.59 2.90
CA GLU A 26 3.36 11.07 3.62
C GLU A 26 2.96 10.21 4.84
N ASP A 27 2.00 10.64 5.67
CA ASP A 27 1.56 9.87 6.86
C ASP A 27 0.88 8.55 6.49
N TYR A 28 0.14 8.53 5.39
CA TYR A 28 -0.58 7.31 4.99
C TYR A 28 0.33 6.25 4.38
N LYS A 29 1.36 6.67 3.64
CA LYS A 29 2.39 5.77 3.14
C LYS A 29 3.14 5.13 4.30
N ASP A 30 3.61 5.93 5.26
CA ASP A 30 4.38 5.44 6.41
C ASP A 30 3.57 4.45 7.23
N ARG A 31 2.28 4.73 7.47
CA ARG A 31 1.38 3.81 8.17
C ARG A 31 1.17 2.47 7.45
N LEU A 32 1.16 2.46 6.13
CA LEU A 32 1.05 1.23 5.33
C LEU A 32 2.37 0.43 5.35
N MET A 33 3.51 1.12 5.26
CA MET A 33 4.83 0.52 5.40
C MET A 33 5.02 -0.08 6.80
N ASP A 34 4.69 0.65 7.86
CA ASP A 34 4.73 0.20 9.27
C ASP A 34 3.77 -0.98 9.53
N ALA A 35 2.70 -1.08 8.75
CA ALA A 35 1.78 -2.22 8.81
C ALA A 35 2.32 -3.48 8.11
N GLY A 36 3.42 -3.36 7.37
CA GLY A 36 4.09 -4.45 6.66
C GLY A 36 3.75 -4.53 5.17
N ALA A 37 3.42 -3.41 4.51
CA ALA A 37 3.31 -3.40 3.05
C ALA A 37 4.71 -3.52 2.43
N ASP A 38 4.84 -4.34 1.40
CA ASP A 38 6.10 -4.50 0.65
C ASP A 38 6.41 -3.25 -0.19
N VAL A 39 5.34 -2.64 -0.73
CA VAL A 39 5.40 -1.40 -1.52
C VAL A 39 4.08 -0.65 -1.40
N VAL A 40 4.11 0.67 -1.60
CA VAL A 40 2.93 1.52 -1.65
C VAL A 40 2.91 2.26 -2.99
N ILE A 41 1.77 2.20 -3.68
CA ILE A 41 1.54 2.90 -4.95
C ILE A 41 0.41 3.92 -4.82
N ASP A 42 0.51 5.00 -5.57
CA ASP A 42 -0.47 6.10 -5.64
C ASP A 42 -1.20 6.17 -6.99
N ASP A 43 -0.73 5.45 -8.00
CA ASP A 43 -1.40 5.22 -9.27
C ASP A 43 -1.73 3.73 -9.42
N HIS A 44 -2.97 3.42 -9.81
CA HIS A 44 -3.40 2.06 -10.09
C HIS A 44 -2.63 1.44 -11.25
N LEU A 45 -2.20 2.25 -12.23
CA LEU A 45 -1.42 1.77 -13.37
C LEU A 45 -0.04 1.22 -12.96
N SER A 46 0.55 1.75 -11.87
CA SER A 46 1.83 1.29 -11.31
C SER A 46 1.78 -0.15 -10.77
N LEU A 47 0.59 -0.72 -10.56
CA LEU A 47 0.44 -2.11 -10.11
C LEU A 47 1.13 -3.11 -11.06
N MET A 48 1.09 -2.83 -12.36
CA MET A 48 1.67 -3.72 -13.37
C MET A 48 3.20 -3.77 -13.32
N ASP A 49 3.84 -2.73 -12.80
CA ASP A 49 5.30 -2.71 -12.62
C ASP A 49 5.73 -3.46 -11.36
N VAL A 50 4.84 -3.60 -10.38
CA VAL A 50 5.09 -4.30 -9.11
C VAL A 50 4.90 -5.81 -9.23
N LEU A 51 3.98 -6.29 -10.08
CA LEU A 51 3.65 -7.71 -10.22
C LEU A 51 4.68 -8.55 -11.01
N ARG A 52 5.85 -7.98 -11.37
CA ARG A 52 6.88 -8.65 -12.18
C ARG A 52 7.81 -9.54 -11.38
#